data_AF-A0A2A2Y3D9-F1
#
_entry.id   AF-A0A2A2Y3D9-F1
#
_cell.length_a   1.000
_cell.length_b   1.000
_cell.length_c   1.000
_cell.angle_alpha   90.00
_cell.angle_beta   90.00
_cell.angle_gamma   90.00
#
_symmetry.space_group_name_H-M   'P 1'
#
loop_
_entity.id
_entity.type
_entity.pdbx_description
1 polymer ?
#
loop_
_entity_poly.entity_id
_entity_poly.type
_entity_poly.pdbx_seq_one_letter_code
_entity_poly.pdbx_strand_id
1 'polypeptide(L)'
;MLLGFIRWFFPCLLWCVGLQGPATKGASGFGEDELVDKRELTPFERALKATCTGLFVVASISNFTEVFDFLFETTSYWCALPSVAWILFMLFRRSVPMDAEAIGTGLWTFAPFVSFLLWLLIGFIRFDLIPYDCLIWQVGGVGAMIAYGIFRDISKEIKESN
;
A
#
# COMPACT_ATOMS: atom_id res chain seq x y z
N MET A 1 -6.13 23.98 -11.56
CA MET A 1 -6.40 22.54 -11.29
C MET A 1 -5.13 21.70 -11.32
N LEU A 2 -4.32 21.76 -12.39
CA LEU A 2 -3.05 21.02 -12.53
C LEU A 2 -2.03 21.27 -11.39
N LEU A 3 -1.93 22.51 -10.90
CA LEU A 3 -1.02 22.88 -9.81
C LEU A 3 -1.43 22.29 -8.44
N GLY A 4 -2.74 22.08 -8.21
CA GLY A 4 -3.26 21.44 -7.00
C GLY A 4 -3.02 19.92 -7.00
N PHE A 5 -3.17 19.30 -8.18
CA PHE A 5 -2.84 17.90 -8.41
C PHE A 5 -1.37 17.60 -8.11
N ILE A 6 -0.44 18.38 -8.69
CA ILE A 6 1.01 18.22 -8.46
C ILE A 6 1.35 18.35 -6.97
N ARG A 7 0.68 19.29 -6.27
CA ARG A 7 0.94 19.57 -4.85
C ARG A 7 0.49 18.45 -3.90
N TRP A 8 -0.46 17.60 -4.29
CA TRP A 8 -0.89 16.40 -3.53
C TRP A 8 -0.21 15.11 -4.02
N PHE A 9 0.02 14.99 -5.32
CA PHE A 9 0.61 13.83 -5.96
C PHE A 9 2.08 13.62 -5.53
N PHE A 10 2.87 14.68 -5.43
CA PHE A 10 4.29 14.59 -5.05
C PHE A 10 4.51 14.19 -3.58
N PRO A 11 3.79 14.74 -2.58
CA PRO A 11 3.86 14.25 -1.20
C PRO A 11 3.46 12.79 -1.06
N CYS A 12 2.42 12.35 -1.77
CA CYS A 12 2.10 10.92 -1.85
C CYS A 12 3.29 10.15 -2.42
N LEU A 13 3.83 10.53 -3.59
CA LEU A 13 5.04 9.93 -4.19
C LEU A 13 6.27 9.90 -3.27
N LEU A 14 6.49 10.94 -2.48
CA LEU A 14 7.62 11.00 -1.53
C LEU A 14 7.40 10.07 -0.33
N TRP A 15 6.15 9.94 0.14
CA TRP A 15 5.75 8.89 1.06
C TRP A 15 5.95 7.50 0.42
N CYS A 16 5.63 7.36 -0.88
CA CYS A 16 5.73 6.12 -1.67
C CYS A 16 7.15 5.54 -1.82
N VAL A 17 8.20 6.36 -1.70
CA VAL A 17 9.62 5.94 -1.82
C VAL A 17 10.30 5.84 -0.45
N GLY A 18 9.60 6.20 0.63
CA GLY A 18 10.21 6.35 1.96
C GLY A 18 11.22 7.50 2.02
N LEU A 19 11.10 8.48 1.11
CA LEU A 19 11.95 9.68 1.03
C LEU A 19 11.35 10.87 1.78
N GLN A 20 10.14 10.75 2.31
CA GLN A 20 9.73 11.61 3.42
C GLN A 20 10.62 11.27 4.62
N GLY A 21 11.66 12.10 4.79
CA GLY A 21 12.42 12.17 6.02
C GLY A 21 11.51 12.37 7.22
N PRO A 22 12.02 12.11 8.44
CA PRO A 22 11.23 12.07 9.68
C PRO A 22 10.27 13.27 9.73
N ALA A 23 9.01 13.00 10.02
CA ALA A 23 7.95 14.00 10.07
C ALA A 23 8.43 15.17 10.93
N THR A 24 8.29 16.40 10.42
CA THR A 24 8.70 17.59 11.17
C THR A 24 7.89 17.65 12.46
N LYS A 25 8.59 17.70 13.61
CA LYS A 25 8.02 17.74 14.96
C LYS A 25 6.75 18.59 15.01
N GLY A 26 5.65 17.98 15.41
CA GLY A 26 4.38 18.68 15.61
C GLY A 26 4.48 19.70 16.75
N ALA A 27 3.59 20.70 16.72
CA ALA A 27 3.48 21.76 17.74
C ALA A 27 3.13 21.24 19.15
N SER A 28 2.87 19.94 19.30
CA SER A 28 2.63 19.27 20.59
C SER A 28 3.91 18.89 21.34
N GLY A 29 5.10 19.08 20.75
CA GLY A 29 6.37 18.69 21.37
C GLY A 29 6.64 17.18 21.36
N PHE A 30 5.65 16.37 21.00
CA PHE A 30 5.82 14.94 20.70
C PHE A 30 6.31 14.80 19.26
N GLY A 31 7.51 14.24 19.10
CA GLY A 31 7.94 13.74 17.80
C GLY A 31 7.16 12.47 17.48
N GLU A 32 6.75 12.28 16.23
CA GLU A 32 6.18 11.00 15.78
C GLU A 32 7.15 9.81 15.94
N ASP A 33 8.41 10.08 16.30
CA ASP A 33 9.43 9.11 16.67
C ASP A 33 9.25 8.51 18.08
N GLU A 34 8.33 9.02 18.90
CA GLU A 34 8.17 8.56 20.30
C GLU A 34 7.17 7.43 20.51
N LEU A 35 6.41 6.99 19.50
CA LEU A 35 5.33 6.01 19.75
C LEU A 35 5.69 4.54 19.53
N VAL A 36 6.58 4.17 18.60
CA VAL A 36 7.17 2.81 18.50
C VAL A 36 8.40 2.92 17.59
N ASP A 37 9.53 2.34 18.00
CA ASP A 37 10.74 2.25 17.16
C ASP A 37 10.40 1.53 15.84
N LYS A 38 10.45 2.24 14.71
CA LYS A 38 10.07 1.68 13.41
C LYS A 38 11.17 0.75 12.92
N ARG A 39 10.86 -0.54 12.85
CA ARG A 39 11.74 -1.56 12.28
C ARG A 39 12.17 -1.14 10.88
N GLU A 40 13.44 -1.35 10.53
CA GLU A 40 13.86 -1.19 9.15
C GLU A 40 13.05 -2.11 8.20
N LEU A 41 12.56 -1.51 7.12
CA LEU A 41 11.89 -2.24 6.04
C LEU A 41 12.84 -3.27 5.44
N THR A 42 12.35 -4.49 5.31
CA THR A 42 13.08 -5.57 4.64
C THR A 42 13.28 -5.23 3.16
N PRO A 43 14.34 -5.76 2.51
CA PRO A 43 14.56 -5.53 1.08
C PRO A 43 13.34 -5.89 0.21
N PHE A 44 12.58 -6.91 0.62
CA PHE A 44 11.33 -7.30 -0.04
C PHE A 44 10.23 -6.23 0.12
N GLU A 45 9.98 -5.74 1.34
CA GLU A 45 8.98 -4.69 1.56
C GLU A 45 9.34 -3.40 0.83
N ARG A 46 10.64 -3.04 0.76
CA ARG A 46 11.11 -1.89 -0.04
C ARG A 46 10.87 -2.10 -1.53
N ALA A 47 11.24 -3.26 -2.07
CA ALA A 47 11.02 -3.59 -3.47
C ALA A 47 9.52 -3.60 -3.81
N LEU A 48 8.70 -4.20 -2.95
CA LEU A 48 7.26 -4.26 -3.12
C LEU A 48 6.64 -2.86 -3.07
N LYS A 49 7.05 -2.01 -2.12
CA LYS A 49 6.62 -0.61 -2.07
C LYS A 49 6.99 0.12 -3.36
N ALA A 50 8.23 -0.01 -3.84
CA ALA A 50 8.66 0.57 -5.11
C ALA A 50 7.83 0.08 -6.32
N THR A 51 7.51 -1.22 -6.38
CA THR A 51 6.66 -1.79 -7.43
C THR A 51 5.24 -1.23 -7.39
N CYS A 52 4.63 -1.16 -6.20
CA CYS A 52 3.28 -0.59 -6.03
C CYS A 52 3.25 0.90 -6.42
N THR A 53 4.32 1.63 -6.12
CA THR A 53 4.51 3.02 -6.52
C THR A 53 4.62 3.16 -8.04
N GLY A 54 5.39 2.30 -8.69
CA GLY A 54 5.47 2.24 -10.16
C GLY A 54 4.10 1.96 -10.76
N LEU A 55 3.37 0.98 -10.23
CA LEU A 55 2.01 0.66 -10.67
C LEU A 55 1.04 1.84 -10.44
N PHE A 56 1.17 2.60 -9.36
CA PHE A 56 0.38 3.82 -9.13
C PHE A 56 0.66 4.91 -10.18
N VAL A 57 1.93 5.12 -10.57
CA VAL A 57 2.28 6.06 -11.63
C VAL A 57 1.70 5.60 -12.97
N VAL A 58 1.84 4.31 -13.30
CA VAL A 58 1.26 3.76 -14.54
C VAL A 58 -0.28 3.83 -14.52
N ALA A 59 -0.92 3.56 -13.37
CA ALA A 59 -2.36 3.73 -13.14
C ALA A 59 -2.83 5.18 -13.29
N SER A 60 -1.94 6.14 -13.02
CA SER A 60 -2.24 7.56 -13.21
C SER A 60 -2.14 7.94 -14.68
N ILE A 61 -1.21 7.35 -15.41
CA ILE A 61 -0.98 7.60 -16.84
C ILE A 61 -2.02 6.89 -17.71
N SER A 62 -2.55 5.73 -17.30
CA SER A 62 -3.58 4.99 -18.06
C SER A 62 -4.85 5.80 -18.32
N ASN A 63 -5.16 6.79 -17.47
CA ASN A 63 -6.28 7.71 -17.72
C ASN A 63 -6.09 8.58 -18.98
N PHE A 64 -4.85 8.69 -19.51
CA PHE A 64 -4.52 9.46 -20.72
C PHE A 64 -4.22 8.58 -21.94
N THR A 65 -4.09 7.26 -21.78
CA THR A 65 -3.71 6.35 -22.87
C THR A 65 -4.21 4.93 -22.66
N GLU A 66 -4.72 4.31 -23.72
CA GLU A 66 -5.27 2.95 -23.71
C GLU A 66 -4.19 1.85 -23.64
N VAL A 67 -2.91 2.21 -23.81
CA VAL A 67 -1.77 1.26 -23.79
C VAL A 67 -1.67 0.49 -22.47
N PHE A 68 -2.19 1.05 -21.38
CA PHE A 68 -2.12 0.47 -20.05
C PHE A 68 -3.45 -0.09 -19.54
N ASP A 69 -4.50 -0.15 -20.37
CA ASP A 69 -5.83 -0.63 -19.97
C ASP A 69 -5.78 -2.11 -19.52
N PHE A 70 -4.84 -2.90 -20.07
CA PHE A 70 -4.61 -4.31 -19.68
C PHE A 70 -4.26 -4.51 -18.19
N LEU A 71 -3.79 -3.48 -17.48
CA LEU A 71 -3.49 -3.55 -16.04
C LEU A 71 -4.76 -3.61 -15.19
N PHE A 72 -5.86 -3.09 -15.73
CA PHE A 72 -7.14 -2.95 -15.04
C PHE A 72 -8.25 -3.80 -15.66
N GLU A 73 -7.93 -4.53 -16.71
CA GLU A 73 -8.84 -5.46 -17.35
C GLU A 73 -9.28 -6.53 -16.34
N THR A 74 -10.58 -6.82 -16.31
CA THR A 74 -11.20 -7.72 -15.31
C THR A 74 -10.65 -9.14 -15.36
N THR A 75 -10.04 -9.54 -16.47
CA THR A 75 -9.40 -10.85 -16.68
C THR A 75 -7.93 -10.85 -16.25
N SER A 76 -7.35 -9.67 -16.00
CA SER A 76 -5.93 -9.42 -15.95
C SER A 76 -5.57 -8.92 -14.54
N TYR A 77 -5.35 -9.86 -13.61
CA TYR A 77 -5.15 -9.61 -12.18
C TYR A 77 -3.79 -8.97 -11.81
N TRP A 78 -3.18 -8.17 -12.71
CA TRP A 78 -1.85 -7.59 -12.50
C TRP A 78 -1.79 -6.69 -11.27
N CYS A 79 -2.83 -5.90 -11.02
CA CYS A 79 -2.90 -5.08 -9.82
C CYS A 79 -3.05 -5.87 -8.52
N ALA A 80 -3.39 -7.18 -8.56
CA ALA A 80 -3.43 -8.05 -7.37
C ALA A 80 -2.11 -8.75 -7.07
N LEU A 81 -1.18 -8.81 -8.04
CA LEU A 81 0.11 -9.47 -7.84
C LEU A 81 0.88 -8.92 -6.62
N PRO A 82 0.93 -7.60 -6.36
CA PRO A 82 1.61 -7.10 -5.18
C PRO A 82 0.96 -7.56 -3.87
N SER A 83 -0.38 -7.57 -3.80
CA SER A 83 -1.13 -8.06 -2.63
C SER A 83 -0.88 -9.55 -2.40
N VAL A 84 -0.93 -10.36 -3.45
CA VAL A 84 -0.62 -11.80 -3.38
C VAL A 84 0.83 -12.03 -2.94
N ALA A 85 1.78 -11.29 -3.50
CA ALA A 85 3.19 -11.38 -3.13
C ALA A 85 3.41 -11.04 -1.65
N TRP A 86 2.74 -10.01 -1.14
CA TRP A 86 2.78 -9.65 0.28
C TRP A 86 2.18 -10.73 1.18
N ILE A 87 1.00 -11.27 0.82
CA ILE A 87 0.34 -12.35 1.57
C ILE A 87 1.26 -13.58 1.63
N LEU A 88 1.81 -14.00 0.48
CA LEU A 88 2.74 -15.14 0.42
C LEU A 88 3.99 -14.88 1.25
N PHE A 89 4.56 -13.68 1.18
CA PHE A 89 5.70 -13.30 2.01
C PHE A 89 5.39 -13.42 3.51
N MET A 90 4.23 -12.91 3.96
CA MET A 90 3.81 -13.01 5.36
C MET A 90 3.51 -14.45 5.81
N LEU A 91 3.02 -15.29 4.90
CA LEU A 91 2.77 -16.71 5.16
C LEU A 91 4.07 -17.51 5.29
N PHE A 92 5.02 -17.31 4.37
CA PHE A 92 6.29 -18.04 4.35
C PHE A 92 7.30 -17.52 5.38
N ARG A 93 7.27 -16.22 5.67
CA ARG A 93 8.22 -15.57 6.57
C ARG A 93 7.59 -15.27 7.93
N ARG A 94 7.20 -16.34 8.64
CA ARG A 94 6.56 -16.29 9.97
C ARG A 94 7.38 -15.59 11.08
N SER A 95 8.66 -15.31 10.83
CA SER A 95 9.52 -14.53 11.72
C SER A 95 9.29 -13.03 11.64
N VAL A 96 8.64 -12.54 10.58
CA VAL A 96 8.30 -11.12 10.44
C VAL A 96 7.08 -10.83 11.32
N PRO A 97 7.18 -9.92 12.32
CA PRO A 97 6.03 -9.49 13.10
C PRO A 97 5.09 -8.66 12.22
N MET A 98 3.80 -8.72 12.53
CA MET A 98 2.76 -7.88 11.94
C MET A 98 2.77 -6.50 12.62
N ASP A 99 3.88 -5.78 12.42
CA ASP A 99 4.12 -4.43 12.92
C ASP A 99 3.55 -3.35 11.99
N ALA A 100 3.68 -2.08 12.38
CA ALA A 100 3.18 -0.95 11.60
C ALA A 100 3.75 -0.91 10.17
N GLU A 101 4.99 -1.37 9.96
CA GLU A 101 5.61 -1.42 8.63
C GLU A 101 5.07 -2.57 7.78
N ALA A 102 4.85 -3.75 8.37
CA ALA A 102 4.19 -4.88 7.73
C ALA A 102 2.77 -4.51 7.28
N ILE A 103 1.97 -3.94 8.18
CA ILE A 103 0.61 -3.45 7.91
C ILE A 103 0.64 -2.34 6.85
N GLY A 104 1.55 -1.38 7.00
CA GLY A 104 1.74 -0.30 6.04
C GLY A 104 2.09 -0.81 4.65
N THR A 105 2.94 -1.83 4.55
CA THR A 105 3.28 -2.47 3.27
C THR A 105 2.09 -3.20 2.67
N GLY A 106 1.28 -3.92 3.48
CA GLY A 106 0.07 -4.58 3.02
C GLY A 106 -0.95 -3.58 2.47
N LEU A 107 -1.20 -2.50 3.20
CA LEU A 107 -2.06 -1.39 2.75
C LEU A 107 -1.51 -0.72 1.49
N TRP A 108 -0.19 -0.65 1.35
CA TRP A 108 0.44 -0.04 0.18
C TRP A 108 0.21 -0.84 -1.12
N THR A 109 -0.14 -2.12 -1.02
CA THR A 109 -0.50 -2.90 -2.22
C THR A 109 -1.74 -2.37 -2.94
N PHE A 110 -2.58 -1.60 -2.25
CA PHE A 110 -3.73 -0.89 -2.84
C PHE A 110 -3.36 0.41 -3.56
N ALA A 111 -2.10 0.86 -3.52
CA ALA A 111 -1.67 2.12 -4.13
C ALA A 111 -2.15 2.33 -5.58
N PRO A 112 -2.15 1.32 -6.48
CA PRO A 112 -2.65 1.50 -7.85
C PRO A 112 -4.11 1.97 -7.90
N PHE A 113 -4.94 1.55 -6.94
CA PHE A 113 -6.35 1.91 -6.86
C PHE A 113 -6.58 3.32 -6.29
N VAL A 114 -5.64 3.84 -5.52
CA VAL A 114 -5.68 5.22 -5.03
C VAL A 114 -5.67 6.22 -6.19
N SER A 115 -5.05 5.85 -7.32
CA SER A 115 -5.11 6.64 -8.56
C SER A 115 -6.57 6.90 -8.96
N PHE A 116 -7.43 5.87 -8.98
CA PHE A 116 -8.84 6.03 -9.35
C PHE A 116 -9.58 6.96 -8.40
N LEU A 117 -9.36 6.86 -7.09
CA LEU A 117 -9.97 7.77 -6.11
C LEU A 117 -9.55 9.22 -6.37
N LEU A 118 -8.27 9.44 -6.69
CA LEU A 118 -7.73 10.75 -6.98
C LEU A 118 -8.34 11.34 -8.27
N TRP A 119 -8.55 10.52 -9.30
CA TRP A 119 -9.22 10.93 -10.54
C TRP A 119 -10.73 11.15 -10.37
N LEU A 120 -11.39 10.38 -9.51
CA LEU A 120 -12.80 10.55 -9.14
C LEU A 120 -13.04 11.94 -8.54
N LEU A 121 -12.18 12.39 -7.63
CA LEU A 121 -12.28 13.70 -6.99
C LEU A 121 -12.09 14.88 -7.96
N ILE A 122 -11.46 14.64 -9.10
CA ILE A 122 -11.18 15.64 -10.14
C ILE A 122 -12.23 15.59 -11.27
N GLY A 123 -13.14 14.60 -11.24
CA GLY A 123 -14.21 14.45 -12.23
C GLY A 123 -13.74 13.88 -13.57
N PHE A 124 -12.59 13.21 -13.59
CA PHE A 124 -11.94 12.71 -14.81
C PHE A 124 -11.68 11.21 -14.68
N ILE A 125 -12.73 10.40 -14.52
CA ILE A 125 -12.63 8.95 -14.30
C ILE A 125 -13.28 8.16 -15.43
N ARG A 126 -12.57 7.14 -15.93
CA ARG A 126 -13.13 6.07 -16.77
C ARG A 126 -13.64 4.97 -15.84
N PHE A 127 -14.93 4.97 -15.53
CA PHE A 127 -15.54 3.97 -14.64
C PHE A 127 -15.42 2.53 -15.17
N ASP A 128 -15.33 2.36 -16.49
CA ASP A 128 -15.17 1.05 -17.14
C ASP A 128 -13.84 0.35 -16.79
N LEU A 129 -12.87 1.10 -16.25
CA LEU A 129 -11.55 0.59 -15.87
C LEU A 129 -11.46 0.15 -14.40
N ILE A 130 -12.53 0.14 -13.61
CA ILE A 130 -12.44 -0.24 -12.19
C ILE A 130 -12.68 -1.76 -12.03
N PRO A 131 -11.66 -2.58 -11.68
CA PRO A 131 -11.84 -4.01 -11.53
C PRO A 131 -12.35 -4.34 -10.11
N TYR A 132 -13.65 -4.17 -9.89
CA TYR A 132 -14.31 -4.35 -8.59
C TYR A 132 -14.04 -5.72 -7.94
N ASP A 133 -14.10 -6.81 -8.72
CA ASP A 133 -13.86 -8.16 -8.21
C ASP A 133 -12.44 -8.32 -7.66
N CYS A 134 -11.45 -7.80 -8.38
CA CYS A 134 -10.05 -7.79 -7.98
C CYS A 134 -9.85 -7.01 -6.67
N LEU A 135 -10.51 -5.85 -6.55
CA LEU A 135 -10.43 -5.00 -5.36
C LEU A 135 -11.04 -5.70 -4.13
N ILE A 136 -12.20 -6.34 -4.26
CA ILE A 136 -12.85 -7.07 -3.17
C ILE A 136 -11.95 -8.22 -2.68
N TRP A 137 -11.37 -8.99 -3.60
CA TRP A 137 -10.45 -10.08 -3.26
C TRP A 137 -9.21 -9.58 -2.54
N GLN A 138 -8.62 -8.46 -2.98
CA GLN A 138 -7.47 -7.88 -2.30
C GLN A 138 -7.80 -7.36 -0.90
N VAL A 139 -8.92 -6.63 -0.75
CA VAL A 139 -9.37 -6.12 0.56
C VAL A 139 -9.59 -7.28 1.53
N GLY A 140 -10.27 -8.33 1.07
CA GLY A 140 -10.48 -9.54 1.86
C GLY A 140 -9.17 -10.25 2.22
N GLY A 141 -8.29 -10.49 1.24
CA GLY A 141 -7.04 -11.20 1.43
C GLY A 141 -6.05 -10.47 2.33
N VAL A 142 -5.81 -9.19 2.09
CA VAL A 142 -4.91 -8.37 2.90
C VAL A 142 -5.47 -8.20 4.31
N GLY A 143 -6.77 -7.89 4.44
CA GLY A 143 -7.43 -7.73 5.73
C GLY A 143 -7.37 -9.00 6.59
N ALA A 144 -7.68 -10.15 6.00
CA ALA A 144 -7.60 -11.44 6.68
C ALA A 144 -6.16 -11.76 7.13
N MET A 145 -5.16 -11.45 6.30
CA MET A 145 -3.77 -11.71 6.63
C MET A 145 -3.24 -10.79 7.74
N ILE A 146 -3.63 -9.51 7.76
CA ILE A 146 -3.34 -8.59 8.87
C ILE A 146 -3.94 -9.13 10.16
N ALA A 147 -5.23 -9.48 10.16
CA ALA A 147 -5.91 -10.02 11.34
C ALA A 147 -5.24 -11.30 11.85
N TYR A 148 -4.89 -12.22 10.94
CA TYR A 148 -4.16 -13.44 11.28
C TYR A 148 -2.78 -13.14 11.87
N GLY A 149 -2.03 -12.20 11.29
CA GLY A 149 -0.71 -11.80 11.78
C GLY A 149 -0.75 -11.24 13.19
N ILE A 150 -1.71 -10.33 13.47
CA ILE A 150 -1.92 -9.75 14.80
C ILE A 150 -2.28 -10.85 15.81
N PHE A 151 -3.24 -11.72 15.49
CA PHE A 151 -3.65 -12.80 16.38
C PHE A 151 -2.50 -13.78 16.69
N ARG A 152 -1.70 -14.11 15.67
CA ARG A 152 -0.51 -14.95 15.80
C ARG A 152 0.51 -14.32 16.75
N ASP A 153 0.77 -13.03 16.62
CA ASP A 153 1.79 -12.35 17.40
C ASP A 153 1.35 -12.19 18.87
N ILE A 154 0.09 -11.83 19.13
CA ILE A 154 -0.51 -11.84 20.48
C ILE A 154 -0.42 -13.25 21.12
N SER A 155 -0.70 -14.29 20.34
CA SER A 155 -0.64 -15.67 20.83
C SER A 155 0.77 -16.13 21.21
N LYS A 156 1.82 -15.56 20.58
CA LYS A 156 3.21 -15.85 20.95
C LYS A 156 3.57 -15.15 22.26
N GLU A 157 3.23 -13.88 22.40
CA GLU A 157 3.48 -13.11 23.63
C GLU A 157 2.84 -13.77 24.87
N ILE A 158 1.60 -14.25 24.74
CA ILE A 158 0.90 -14.95 25.84
C ILE A 158 1.62 -16.24 26.24
N LYS A 159 2.24 -16.95 25.30
CA LYS A 159 2.98 -18.19 25.58
C LYS A 159 4.35 -17.94 26.20
N GLU A 160 4.98 -16.81 25.90
CA GLU A 160 6.28 -16.44 26.46
C GLU A 160 6.15 -15.80 27.85
N SER A 161 4.96 -15.30 28.21
CA SER A 161 4.66 -14.72 29.53
C SER A 161 4.23 -15.74 30.60
N ASN A 162 4.03 -17.01 30.25
CA ASN A 162 3.65 -18.12 31.15
C ASN A 162 4.81 -19.09 31.34
#